data_AF-A0A843DHQ0-F1
#
_entry.id   AF-A0A843DHQ0-F1
#
_cell.length_a   1.000
_cell.length_b   1.000
_cell.length_c   1.000
_cell.angle_alpha   90.00
_cell.angle_beta   90.00
_cell.angle_gamma   90.00
#
_symmetry.space_group_name_H-M   'P 1'
#
loop_
_entity.id
_entity.type
_entity.pdbx_description
1 polymer ?
#
loop_
_entity_poly.entity_id
_entity_poly.type
_entity_poly.pdbx_seq_one_letter_code
_entity_poly.pdbx_strand_id
1 'polypeptide(L)' 'MNVQERFDRFVKDSKRVLKVSRKPDRNEYLEFAKITAIGILIIGVIGFAIYIIGALLGL' A
#
# COMPACT_ATOMS: atom_id res chain seq x y z
N MET A 1 -34.84 -2.10 -10.14
CA MET A 1 -33.88 -1.82 -9.05
C MET A 1 -33.20 -0.52 -9.38
N ASN A 2 -33.46 0.53 -8.60
CA ASN A 2 -32.93 1.86 -8.86
C ASN A 2 -31.42 1.90 -8.52
N VAL A 3 -30.62 2.70 -9.24
CA VAL A 3 -29.16 2.72 -9.05
C VAL A 3 -28.77 3.14 -7.62
N GLN A 4 -29.55 4.05 -7.01
CA GLN A 4 -29.40 4.46 -5.62
C GLN A 4 -29.48 3.28 -4.63
N GLU A 5 -30.49 2.41 -4.79
CA GLU A 5 -30.68 1.24 -3.90
C GLU A 5 -29.58 0.18 -4.02
N ARG A 6 -28.86 0.16 -5.16
CA ARG A 6 -27.70 -0.72 -5.35
C ARG A 6 -26.49 -0.20 -4.59
N PHE A 7 -26.28 1.11 -4.61
CA PHE A 7 -25.16 1.76 -3.92
C PHE A 7 -25.33 1.66 -2.39
N ASP A 8 -26.54 1.91 -1.88
CA ASP A 8 -26.82 1.80 -0.44
C ASP A 8 -26.62 0.38 0.09
N ARG A 9 -27.04 -0.63 -0.70
CA ARG A 9 -26.78 -2.03 -0.37
C ARG A 9 -25.28 -2.34 -0.38
N PHE A 10 -24.56 -1.91 -1.42
CA PHE A 10 -23.12 -2.12 -1.51
C PHE A 10 -22.38 -1.53 -0.31
N VAL A 11 -22.67 -0.27 0.05
CA VAL A 11 -22.05 0.37 1.22
C VAL A 11 -22.36 -0.39 2.52
N LYS A 12 -23.61 -0.84 2.69
CA LYS A 12 -24.03 -1.62 3.87
C LYS A 12 -23.30 -2.96 3.97
N ASP A 13 -23.13 -3.64 2.84
CA ASP A 13 -22.46 -4.93 2.78
C ASP A 13 -20.94 -4.78 2.96
N SER A 14 -20.30 -3.79 2.32
CA SER A 14 -18.89 -3.47 2.54
C SER A 14 -18.60 -3.12 4.00
N LYS A 15 -19.49 -2.40 4.68
CA LYS A 15 -19.36 -2.08 6.10
C LYS A 15 -19.37 -3.33 6.99
N ARG A 16 -20.15 -4.36 6.65
CA ARG A 16 -20.12 -5.64 7.35
C ARG A 16 -18.80 -6.37 7.15
N VAL A 17 -18.29 -6.41 5.92
CA VAL A 17 -17.00 -7.04 5.60
C VAL A 17 -15.87 -6.38 6.39
N LEU A 18 -15.80 -5.05 6.41
CA LEU A 18 -14.81 -4.29 7.19
C LEU A 18 -14.93 -4.49 8.71
N LYS A 19 -16.09 -4.92 9.21
CA LYS A 19 -16.28 -5.21 10.63
C LYS A 19 -15.82 -6.62 11.01
N VAL A 20 -15.87 -7.56 10.07
CA VAL A 20 -15.43 -8.95 10.24
C VAL A 20 -13.94 -9.12 9.95
N SER A 21 -13.32 -8.21 9.19
CA SER A 21 -11.88 -8.24 8.94
C SER A 21 -11.07 -8.05 10.22
N ARG A 22 -10.00 -8.86 10.37
CA ARG A 22 -9.06 -8.75 11.48
C ARG A 22 -8.25 -7.46 11.33
N LYS A 23 -8.42 -6.53 12.26
CA LYS A 23 -7.54 -5.35 12.34
C LYS A 23 -6.15 -5.79 12.82
N PRO A 24 -5.07 -5.35 12.18
CA PRO A 24 -3.72 -5.72 12.59
C PRO A 24 -3.43 -5.18 13.99
N ASP A 25 -2.67 -5.94 14.76
CA ASP A 25 -2.10 -5.42 16.01
C ASP A 25 -0.99 -4.39 15.70
N ARG A 26 -0.69 -3.51 16.66
CA ARG A 26 0.39 -2.53 16.49
C ARG A 26 1.73 -3.20 16.20
N ASN A 27 2.02 -4.34 16.82
CA ASN A 27 3.28 -5.04 16.59
C ASN A 27 3.35 -5.65 15.18
N GLU A 28 2.29 -6.35 14.74
CA GLU A 28 2.20 -6.91 13.38
C GLU A 28 2.35 -5.80 12.33
N TYR A 29 1.69 -4.66 12.53
CA TYR A 29 1.78 -3.53 11.63
C TYR A 29 3.22 -2.98 11.54
N LEU A 30 3.89 -2.81 12.69
CA LEU A 30 5.25 -2.29 12.75
C LEU A 30 6.26 -3.24 12.11
N GLU A 31 6.11 -4.55 12.28
CA GLU A 31 6.95 -5.55 11.62
C GLU A 31 6.81 -5.49 10.11
N PHE A 32 5.57 -5.48 9.61
CA PHE A 32 5.31 -5.31 8.17
C PHE A 32 5.88 -3.98 7.65
N ALA A 33 5.65 -2.88 8.35
CA ALA A 33 6.14 -1.57 7.97
C ALA A 33 7.67 -1.52 7.88
N LYS A 34 8.39 -2.17 8.80
CA LYS A 34 9.86 -2.28 8.76
C LYS A 34 10.33 -3.03 7.52
N ILE A 35 9.72 -4.18 7.22
CA ILE A 35 10.08 -5.00 6.06
C ILE A 35 9.81 -4.23 4.76
N THR A 36 8.64 -3.59 4.65
CA THR A 36 8.29 -2.76 3.49
C THR A 36 9.25 -1.57 3.35
N ALA A 37 9.62 -0.90 4.44
CA ALA A 37 10.56 0.21 4.42
C ALA A 37 11.95 -0.21 3.90
N ILE A 38 12.43 -1.39 4.31
CA ILE A 38 13.68 -1.97 3.80
C ILE A 38 13.59 -2.23 2.29
N GLY A 39 12.47 -2.80 1.83
CA GLY A 39 12.25 -3.03 0.39
C GLY A 39 12.26 -1.74 -0.44
N ILE A 40 11.55 -0.71 0.02
CA ILE A 40 11.53 0.62 -0.62
C ILE A 40 12.94 1.22 -0.66
N LEU A 41 13.70 1.12 0.42
CA LEU A 41 15.05 1.65 0.49
C LEU A 41 15.98 0.96 -0.50
N ILE A 42 15.92 -0.37 -0.61
CA ILE A 42 16.74 -1.12 -1.58
C ILE A 42 16.43 -0.69 -3.02
N ILE A 43 15.15 -0.68 -3.40
CA ILE A 43 14.72 -0.28 -4.75
C ILE A 43 15.11 1.18 -5.02
N GLY A 44 14.91 2.07 -4.03
CA GLY A 44 15.25 3.48 -4.12
C GLY A 44 16.75 3.70 -4.31
N VAL A 45 17.60 2.99 -3.56
CA VAL A 45 19.07 3.08 -3.69
C VAL A 45 19.52 2.57 -5.06
N ILE A 46 18.96 1.46 -5.56
CA ILE A 46 19.29 0.94 -6.89
C ILE A 46 18.91 1.94 -7.98
N GLY A 47 17.67 2.45 -7.94
CA GLY A 47 17.22 3.47 -8.90
C GLY A 47 18.05 4.75 -8.84
N PHE A 48 18.42 5.18 -7.62
CA PHE A 48 19.27 6.35 -7.40
C PHE A 48 20.70 6.14 -7.92
N ALA A 49 21.27 4.95 -7.72
CA ALA A 49 22.58 4.61 -8.26
C ALA A 49 22.60 4.66 -9.80
N ILE A 50 21.57 4.12 -10.44
CA ILE A 50 21.41 4.20 -11.91
C ILE A 50 21.30 5.66 -12.36
N TYR A 51 20.51 6.48 -11.66
CA TYR A 51 20.38 7.91 -11.97
C TYR A 51 21.72 8.64 -11.86
N ILE A 52 22.48 8.43 -10.78
CA ILE A 52 23.80 9.06 -10.61
C ILE A 52 24.75 8.65 -11.74
N ILE A 53 24.77 7.37 -12.10
CA ILE A 53 25.64 6.89 -13.18
C ILE A 53 25.24 7.53 -14.52
N GLY A 54 23.94 7.60 -14.82
CA GLY A 54 23.44 8.29 -16.02
C GLY A 54 23.85 9.77 -16.05
N ALA A 55 23.62 10.47 -14.93
CA ALA A 55 23.97 11.89 -14.80
C ALA A 55 25.49 12.14 -14.91
N LEU A 56 26.32 11.25 -14.38
CA LEU A 56 27.78 11.36 -14.46
C LEU A 56 28.32 11.08 -15.87
N LEU A 57 27.65 10.18 -16.62
CA LEU A 57 27.95 9.89 -18.01
C LEU A 57 27.42 10.97 -18.99
N GLY A 58 26.74 12.00 -18.49
CA GLY A 58 26.24 13.12 -19.29
C GLY A 58 25.03 12.77 -20.16
N LEU A 59 24.29 11.72 -19.79
CA LEU A 59 22.98 11.34 -20.37
C LEU A 59 21.83 12.10 -19.72
#